data_AF-D6PQV1-F1
#
_entry.id   AF-D6PQV1-F1
#
_cell.length_a   1.000
_cell.length_b   1.000
_cell.length_c   1.000
_cell.angle_alpha   90.00
_cell.angle_beta   90.00
_cell.angle_gamma   90.00
#
_symmetry.space_group_name_H-M   'P 1'
#
loop_
_entity.id
_entity.type
_entity.pdbx_description
1 polymer ?
#
loop_
_entity_poly.entity_id
_entity_poly.type
_entity_poly.pdbx_seq_one_letter_code
_entity_poly.pdbx_strand_id
1 'polypeptide(L)'
;FSHVMKRHENFLQKFNKCIFRSWTDDEFDMRWWKMVSQFGLENDEWLLWLHEHRQKWVPTFMSDVFLAGMSTSQRSESVNAFFDKYVHKKITLKEFLRQYGAILQNRYEDESVADFDTCHKQPALKSPSPWEKQMATTYTHTIFKKFQVEVLGVVACHPRKEKEDENMETFRVQDCEKDDYFLVTWSKSKSEL
;
A
#
# COMPACT_ATOMS: atom_id res chain seq x y z
N PHE A 1 -2.58 23.79 0.66
CA PHE A 1 -3.34 22.59 0.30
C PHE A 1 -4.85 22.70 0.52
N SER A 2 -5.35 22.92 1.75
CA SER A 2 -6.81 23.02 1.99
C SER A 2 -7.49 24.13 1.18
N HIS A 3 -6.78 25.22 0.88
CA HIS A 3 -7.25 26.30 0.01
C HIS A 3 -7.37 25.88 -1.47
N VAL A 4 -6.50 25.00 -1.98
CA VAL A 4 -6.57 24.47 -3.35
C VAL A 4 -7.76 23.53 -3.48
N MET A 5 -7.94 22.62 -2.51
CA MET A 5 -9.07 21.67 -2.50
C MET A 5 -10.43 22.38 -2.39
N LYS A 6 -10.50 23.47 -1.61
CA LYS A 6 -11.73 24.27 -1.47
C LYS A 6 -12.06 25.09 -2.72
N ARG A 7 -11.07 25.44 -3.53
CA ARG A 7 -11.23 26.29 -4.72
C ARG A 7 -11.55 25.48 -5.99
N HIS A 8 -11.16 24.21 -6.02
CA HIS A 8 -11.29 23.37 -7.20
C HIS A 8 -11.80 21.97 -6.82
N GLU A 9 -13.12 21.76 -6.90
CA GLU A 9 -13.77 20.48 -6.52
C GLU A 9 -13.19 19.25 -7.25
N ASN A 10 -12.77 19.43 -8.51
CA ASN A 10 -12.21 18.34 -9.32
C ASN A 10 -10.69 18.15 -9.16
N PHE A 11 -10.00 18.98 -8.39
CA PHE A 11 -8.56 18.90 -8.23
C PHE A 11 -8.13 17.58 -7.62
N LEU A 12 -8.76 17.15 -6.52
CA LEU A 12 -8.39 15.93 -5.81
C LEU A 12 -8.55 14.68 -6.71
N GLN A 13 -9.60 14.66 -7.53
CA GLN A 13 -9.81 13.57 -8.50
C GLN A 13 -8.69 13.53 -9.56
N LYS A 14 -8.31 14.70 -10.10
CA LYS A 14 -7.20 14.81 -11.08
C LYS A 14 -5.86 14.47 -10.45
N PHE A 15 -5.62 14.91 -9.22
CA PHE A 15 -4.43 14.63 -8.43
C PHE A 15 -4.27 13.13 -8.19
N ASN A 16 -5.31 12.46 -7.67
CA ASN A 16 -5.30 11.01 -7.48
C ASN A 16 -5.09 10.27 -8.80
N LYS A 17 -5.74 10.70 -9.89
CA LYS A 17 -5.51 10.10 -11.21
C LYS A 17 -4.07 10.30 -11.70
N CYS A 18 -3.46 11.44 -11.43
CA CYS A 18 -2.07 11.71 -11.77
C CYS A 18 -1.11 10.78 -11.03
N ILE A 19 -1.38 10.51 -9.75
CA ILE A 19 -0.50 9.68 -8.91
C ILE A 19 -0.67 8.20 -9.22
N PHE A 20 -1.91 7.72 -9.21
CA PHE A 20 -2.20 6.28 -9.24
C PHE A 20 -2.35 5.69 -10.65
N ARG A 21 -2.38 6.52 -11.70
CA ARG A 21 -2.52 6.05 -13.09
C ARG A 21 -1.33 6.36 -13.98
N SER A 22 -0.22 6.81 -13.41
CA SER A 22 1.03 7.04 -14.15
C SER A 22 1.94 5.85 -13.93
N TRP A 23 2.36 5.19 -15.01
CA TRP A 23 3.09 3.93 -14.92
C TRP A 23 4.60 4.12 -15.14
N THR A 24 4.98 5.28 -15.66
CA THR A 24 6.36 5.68 -15.87
C THR A 24 6.59 7.08 -15.31
N ASP A 25 7.85 7.39 -15.03
CA ASP A 25 8.30 8.69 -14.55
C ASP A 25 7.88 9.80 -15.51
N ASP A 26 8.03 9.57 -16.83
CA ASP A 26 7.64 10.49 -17.89
C ASP A 26 6.13 10.73 -17.93
N GLU A 27 5.33 9.67 -17.80
CA GLU A 27 3.86 9.81 -17.75
C GLU A 27 3.43 10.62 -16.53
N PHE A 28 4.07 10.39 -15.39
CA PHE A 28 3.80 11.13 -14.17
C PHE A 28 4.12 12.61 -14.36
N ASP A 29 5.35 12.94 -14.81
CA ASP A 29 5.78 14.34 -14.96
C ASP A 29 4.90 15.07 -15.98
N MET A 30 4.58 14.44 -17.11
CA MET A 30 3.66 15.01 -18.10
C MET A 30 2.27 15.29 -17.51
N ARG A 31 1.68 14.33 -16.79
CA ARG A 31 0.34 14.49 -16.21
C ARG A 31 0.33 15.49 -15.06
N TRP A 32 1.42 15.53 -14.29
CA TRP A 32 1.60 16.45 -13.17
C TRP A 32 1.59 17.88 -13.67
N TRP A 33 2.47 18.24 -14.60
CA TRP A 33 2.54 19.60 -15.12
C TRP A 33 1.28 20.01 -15.88
N LYS A 34 0.66 19.09 -16.63
CA LYS A 34 -0.64 19.33 -17.26
C LYS A 34 -1.72 19.68 -16.23
N MET A 35 -1.77 18.95 -15.11
CA MET A 35 -2.69 19.23 -14.02
C MET A 35 -2.39 20.58 -13.36
N VAL A 36 -1.12 20.83 -13.00
CA VAL A 36 -0.69 22.08 -12.36
C VAL A 36 -1.08 23.29 -13.20
N SER A 37 -0.82 23.26 -14.51
CA SER A 37 -1.20 24.34 -15.42
C SER A 37 -2.70 24.46 -15.64
N GLN A 38 -3.43 23.36 -15.66
CA GLN A 38 -4.90 23.39 -15.76
C GLN A 38 -5.54 24.18 -14.60
N PHE A 39 -4.92 24.16 -13.42
CA PHE A 39 -5.41 24.86 -12.23
C PHE A 39 -4.69 26.19 -11.95
N GLY A 40 -3.73 26.60 -12.79
CA GLY A 40 -2.96 27.84 -12.60
C GLY A 40 -2.11 27.84 -11.33
N LEU A 41 -1.51 26.69 -11.00
CA LEU A 41 -0.76 26.45 -9.76
C LEU A 41 0.76 26.34 -9.98
N GLU A 42 1.28 26.85 -11.10
CA GLU A 42 2.69 26.71 -11.48
C GLU A 42 3.66 27.27 -10.44
N ASN A 43 3.24 28.31 -9.73
CA ASN A 43 4.03 28.98 -8.70
C ASN A 43 3.61 28.60 -7.27
N ASP A 44 2.78 27.56 -7.10
CA ASP A 44 2.42 27.08 -5.77
C ASP A 44 3.61 26.36 -5.14
N GLU A 45 4.24 26.99 -4.14
CA GLU A 45 5.44 26.48 -3.48
C GLU A 45 5.26 25.06 -2.92
N TRP A 46 4.05 24.73 -2.45
CA TRP A 46 3.77 23.42 -1.88
C TRP A 46 3.72 22.33 -2.95
N LEU A 47 3.10 22.59 -4.11
CA LEU A 47 3.10 21.65 -5.24
C LEU A 47 4.49 21.47 -5.85
N LEU A 48 5.28 22.55 -5.91
CA LEU A 48 6.69 22.47 -6.33
C LEU A 48 7.49 21.58 -5.38
N TRP A 49 7.38 21.82 -4.07
CA TRP A 49 8.03 21.00 -3.05
C TRP A 49 7.60 19.53 -3.13
N LEU A 50 6.29 19.30 -3.32
CA LEU A 50 5.75 17.96 -3.39
C LEU A 50 6.26 17.20 -4.63
N HIS A 51 6.38 17.88 -5.78
CA HIS A 51 6.95 17.32 -6.99
C HIS A 51 8.46 17.03 -6.86
N GLU A 52 9.22 17.92 -6.24
CA GLU A 52 10.63 17.72 -5.92
C GLU A 52 10.85 16.44 -5.11
N HIS A 53 9.91 16.14 -4.20
CA HIS A 53 9.96 14.98 -3.31
C HIS A 53 9.24 13.73 -3.86
N ARG A 54 8.83 13.71 -5.13
CA ARG A 54 8.01 12.62 -5.74
C ARG A 54 8.55 11.20 -5.53
N GLN A 55 9.87 11.06 -5.50
CA GLN A 55 10.57 9.80 -5.23
C GLN A 55 10.21 9.14 -3.88
N LYS A 56 9.67 9.92 -2.93
CA LYS A 56 9.38 9.45 -1.56
C LYS A 56 7.93 9.05 -1.35
N TRP A 57 7.02 9.34 -2.29
CA TRP A 57 5.58 9.20 -2.04
C TRP A 57 4.75 8.80 -3.27
N VAL A 58 5.27 8.98 -4.49
CA VAL A 58 4.56 8.58 -5.72
C VAL A 58 4.85 7.10 -6.00
N PRO A 59 3.82 6.23 -6.12
CA PRO A 59 4.01 4.79 -6.27
C PRO A 59 4.94 4.37 -7.41
N THR A 60 4.87 5.06 -8.55
CA THR A 60 5.68 4.80 -9.76
C THR A 60 7.18 4.84 -9.47
N PHE A 61 7.61 5.75 -8.60
CA PHE A 61 9.02 5.95 -8.23
C PHE A 61 9.43 5.10 -7.01
N MET A 62 8.47 4.45 -6.36
CA MET A 62 8.70 3.66 -5.15
C MET A 62 8.72 2.15 -5.45
N SER A 63 8.87 1.74 -6.71
CA SER A 63 8.83 0.33 -7.13
C SER A 63 9.87 -0.54 -6.42
N ASP A 64 11.01 0.03 -6.05
CA ASP A 64 12.09 -0.67 -5.36
C ASP A 64 12.02 -0.54 -3.83
N VAL A 65 11.00 0.14 -3.31
CA VAL A 65 10.81 0.31 -1.87
C VAL A 65 9.88 -0.78 -1.34
N PHE A 66 10.41 -1.65 -0.48
CA PHE A 66 9.59 -2.63 0.21
C PHE A 66 8.69 -1.96 1.25
N LEU A 67 7.40 -1.85 0.95
CA LEU A 67 6.40 -1.25 1.84
C LEU A 67 5.60 -2.28 2.66
N ALA A 68 5.99 -3.57 2.63
CA ALA A 68 5.29 -4.66 3.32
C ALA A 68 3.77 -4.71 3.05
N GLY A 69 3.35 -4.31 1.84
CA GLY A 69 1.95 -4.26 1.43
C GLY A 69 1.12 -3.13 2.07
N MET A 70 1.74 -2.10 2.64
CA MET A 70 1.06 -0.94 3.21
C MET A 70 1.37 0.35 2.46
N SER A 71 0.38 1.20 2.24
CA SER A 71 0.64 2.58 1.82
C SER A 71 1.27 3.39 2.96
N THR A 72 1.89 4.53 2.64
CA THR A 72 2.41 5.47 3.63
C THR A 72 1.33 5.96 4.59
N SER A 73 0.11 6.21 4.11
CA SER A 73 -1.04 6.61 4.94
C SER A 73 -1.47 5.48 5.87
N GLN A 74 -1.62 4.25 5.35
CA GLN A 74 -2.00 3.07 6.15
C GLN A 74 -1.05 2.81 7.31
N ARG A 75 0.26 3.04 7.13
CA ARG A 75 1.23 2.92 8.24
C ARG A 75 0.94 3.91 9.36
N SER A 76 0.72 5.18 9.03
CA SER A 76 0.39 6.20 10.04
C SER A 76 -0.97 5.96 10.67
N GLU A 77 -1.98 5.56 9.88
CA GLU A 77 -3.32 5.22 10.35
C GLU A 77 -3.31 4.00 11.27
N SER A 78 -2.49 2.99 10.97
CA SER A 78 -2.34 1.80 11.82
C SER A 78 -1.75 2.14 13.19
N VAL A 79 -0.72 3.00 13.23
CA VAL A 79 -0.13 3.48 14.49
C VAL A 79 -1.14 4.33 15.25
N ASN A 80 -1.86 5.23 14.58
CA ASN A 80 -2.88 6.06 15.20
C ASN A 80 -4.02 5.22 15.77
N ALA A 81 -4.57 4.28 14.98
CA ALA A 81 -5.64 3.38 15.39
C ALA A 81 -5.24 2.49 16.58
N PHE A 82 -3.95 2.15 16.71
CA PHE A 82 -3.46 1.47 17.89
C PHE A 82 -3.57 2.37 19.14
N PHE A 83 -3.10 3.62 19.04
CA PHE A 83 -3.15 4.57 20.17
C PHE A 83 -4.55 5.08 20.49
N ASP A 84 -5.48 5.11 19.53
CA ASP A 84 -6.87 5.53 19.75
C ASP A 84 -7.59 4.69 20.82
N LYS A 85 -7.13 3.47 21.10
CA LYS A 85 -7.63 2.63 22.20
C LYS A 85 -7.26 3.13 23.59
N TYR A 86 -6.22 3.96 23.70
CA TYR A 86 -5.61 4.40 24.95
C TYR A 86 -5.63 5.92 25.14
N VAL A 87 -5.62 6.67 24.03
CA VAL A 87 -5.59 8.13 23.99
C VAL A 87 -7.01 8.64 23.81
N HIS A 88 -7.49 9.45 24.75
CA HIS A 88 -8.77 10.14 24.67
C HIS A 88 -8.54 11.65 24.66
N LYS A 89 -9.51 12.43 24.15
CA LYS A 89 -9.37 13.88 23.89
C LYS A 89 -8.90 14.73 25.08
N LYS A 90 -9.05 14.24 26.33
CA LYS A 90 -8.71 14.97 27.56
C LYS A 90 -7.43 14.49 28.24
N ILE A 91 -6.74 13.48 27.69
CA ILE A 91 -5.53 12.93 28.32
C ILE A 91 -4.42 14.00 28.33
N THR A 92 -3.78 14.19 29.48
CA THR A 92 -2.60 15.05 29.57
C THR A 92 -1.35 14.31 29.11
N LEU A 93 -0.33 15.04 28.66
CA LEU A 93 0.95 14.44 28.26
C LEU A 93 1.57 13.62 29.41
N LYS A 94 1.46 14.10 30.65
CA LYS A 94 1.97 13.39 31.85
C LYS A 94 1.25 12.07 32.07
N GLU A 95 -0.08 12.04 31.92
CA GLU A 95 -0.87 10.81 32.04
C GLU A 95 -0.55 9.81 30.93
N PHE A 96 -0.39 10.29 29.69
CA PHE A 96 0.03 9.47 28.57
C PHE A 96 1.39 8.82 28.85
N LEU A 97 2.41 9.61 29.22
CA LEU A 97 3.75 9.09 29.51
C LEU A 97 3.74 8.07 30.66
N ARG A 98 2.89 8.27 31.67
CA ARG A 98 2.72 7.31 32.77
C ARG A 98 2.16 5.97 32.29
N GLN A 99 1.23 5.98 31.33
CA GLN A 99 0.60 4.76 30.80
C GLN A 99 1.38 4.15 29.63
N TYR A 100 2.25 4.92 28.97
CA TYR A 100 2.95 4.51 27.76
C TYR A 100 3.72 3.19 27.94
N GLY A 101 4.40 3.02 29.08
CA GLY A 101 5.08 1.76 29.40
C GLY A 101 4.12 0.56 29.44
N ALA A 102 2.94 0.72 30.04
CA ALA A 102 1.92 -0.34 30.09
C ALA A 102 1.31 -0.62 28.72
N ILE A 103 1.12 0.42 27.89
CA ILE A 103 0.65 0.29 26.51
C ILE A 103 1.64 -0.54 25.69
N LEU A 104 2.94 -0.24 25.82
CA LEU A 104 4.00 -1.01 25.16
C LEU A 104 4.08 -2.44 25.69
N GLN A 105 3.94 -2.65 27.00
CA GLN A 105 3.95 -3.98 27.59
C GLN A 105 2.80 -4.84 27.04
N ASN A 106 1.58 -4.31 26.98
CA ASN A 106 0.44 -5.01 26.37
C ASN A 106 0.71 -5.38 24.91
N ARG A 107 1.39 -4.51 24.15
CA ARG A 107 1.78 -4.80 22.76
C ARG A 107 2.73 -5.98 22.65
N TYR A 108 3.75 -6.03 23.50
CA TYR A 108 4.69 -7.15 23.52
C TYR A 108 4.02 -8.44 23.98
N GLU A 109 3.06 -8.37 24.90
CA GLU A 109 2.27 -9.53 25.32
C GLU A 109 1.39 -10.05 24.19
N ASP A 110 0.67 -9.17 23.49
CA ASP A 110 -0.13 -9.53 22.30
C ASP A 110 0.74 -10.17 21.20
N GLU A 111 1.93 -9.62 20.95
CA GLU A 111 2.91 -10.17 20.01
C GLU A 111 3.42 -11.54 20.46
N SER A 112 3.80 -11.68 21.73
CA SER A 112 4.25 -12.96 22.29
C SER A 112 3.17 -14.05 22.20
N VAL A 113 1.90 -13.71 22.41
CA VAL A 113 0.78 -14.64 22.25
C VAL A 113 0.61 -15.04 20.78
N ALA A 114 0.70 -14.08 19.85
CA ALA A 114 0.60 -14.35 18.42
C ALA A 114 1.75 -15.23 17.91
N ASP A 115 2.97 -15.02 18.43
CA ASP A 115 4.15 -15.83 18.11
C ASP A 115 4.02 -17.25 18.67
N PHE A 116 3.58 -17.37 19.92
CA PHE A 116 3.30 -18.66 20.53
C PHE A 116 2.26 -19.45 19.70
N ASP A 117 1.16 -18.80 19.33
CA ASP A 117 0.12 -19.40 18.50
C ASP A 117 0.64 -19.81 17.13
N THR A 118 1.48 -18.97 16.51
CA THR A 118 2.10 -19.27 15.22
C THR A 118 2.97 -20.53 15.29
N CYS A 119 3.77 -20.68 16.34
CA CYS A 119 4.71 -21.79 16.49
C CYS A 119 4.02 -23.10 16.91
N HIS A 120 2.94 -23.03 17.67
CA HIS A 120 2.37 -24.20 18.35
C HIS A 120 0.99 -24.63 17.83
N LYS A 121 0.29 -23.78 17.08
CA LYS A 121 -1.03 -24.08 16.52
C LYS A 121 -0.94 -24.14 15.00
N GLN A 122 -1.64 -25.10 14.40
CA GLN A 122 -1.81 -25.15 12.95
C GLN A 122 -2.91 -24.16 12.53
N PRO A 123 -2.64 -23.26 11.57
CA PRO A 123 -3.68 -22.35 11.08
C PRO A 123 -4.73 -23.13 10.28
N ALA A 124 -5.97 -22.66 10.30
CA ALA A 124 -7.05 -23.28 9.56
C ALA A 124 -6.85 -23.10 8.04
N LEU A 125 -6.86 -24.21 7.30
CA LEU A 125 -6.81 -24.22 5.85
C LEU A 125 -8.20 -23.94 5.27
N LYS A 126 -8.28 -23.17 4.19
CA LYS A 126 -9.53 -22.89 3.45
C LYS A 126 -9.69 -23.77 2.22
N SER A 127 -8.63 -24.44 1.78
CA SER A 127 -8.64 -25.36 0.65
C SER A 127 -7.69 -26.55 0.89
N PRO A 128 -7.83 -27.64 0.11
CA PRO A 128 -6.87 -28.76 0.15
C PRO A 128 -5.58 -28.48 -0.64
N SER A 129 -5.34 -27.25 -1.11
CA SER A 129 -4.22 -26.89 -1.98
C SER A 129 -2.85 -27.20 -1.36
N PRO A 130 -1.93 -27.86 -2.09
CA PRO A 130 -0.56 -28.11 -1.62
C PRO A 130 0.19 -26.82 -1.27
N TRP A 131 -0.03 -25.75 -2.03
CA TRP A 131 0.58 -24.43 -1.81
C TRP A 131 0.14 -23.83 -0.47
N GLU A 132 -1.14 -23.98 -0.14
CA GLU A 132 -1.68 -23.46 1.10
C GLU A 132 -1.06 -24.18 2.31
N LYS A 133 -0.87 -25.50 2.22
CA LYS A 133 -0.19 -26.28 3.27
C LYS A 133 1.27 -25.84 3.46
N GLN A 134 2.00 -25.61 2.37
CA GLN A 134 3.39 -25.15 2.44
C GLN A 134 3.50 -23.75 3.05
N MET A 135 2.62 -22.82 2.65
CA MET A 135 2.66 -21.45 3.15
C MET A 135 2.22 -21.37 4.63
N ALA A 136 1.34 -22.28 5.07
CA ALA A 136 0.94 -22.40 6.48
C ALA A 136 2.13 -22.71 7.42
N THR A 137 3.16 -23.40 6.94
CA THR A 137 4.35 -23.70 7.76
C THR A 137 5.43 -22.62 7.67
N THR A 138 5.32 -21.70 6.71
CA THR A 138 6.32 -20.67 6.44
C THR A 138 5.92 -19.31 7.02
N TYR A 139 4.63 -18.96 6.93
CA TYR A 139 4.12 -17.66 7.36
C TYR A 139 3.64 -17.66 8.80
N THR A 140 3.74 -16.48 9.44
CA THR A 140 2.99 -16.23 10.68
C THR A 140 1.50 -16.34 10.40
N HIS A 141 0.69 -16.70 11.40
CA HIS A 141 -0.76 -16.86 11.21
C HIS A 141 -1.42 -15.61 10.63
N THR A 142 -0.94 -14.42 11.00
CA THR A 142 -1.41 -13.14 10.47
C THR A 142 -1.11 -12.98 8.98
N ILE A 143 0.12 -13.29 8.55
CA ILE A 143 0.49 -13.21 7.13
C ILE A 143 -0.18 -14.31 6.32
N PHE A 144 -0.30 -15.51 6.87
CA PHE A 144 -0.98 -16.63 6.24
C PHE A 144 -2.46 -16.32 5.94
N LYS A 145 -3.18 -15.67 6.87
CA LYS A 145 -4.55 -15.21 6.62
C LYS A 145 -4.65 -14.23 5.45
N LYS A 146 -3.68 -13.32 5.31
CA LYS A 146 -3.61 -12.40 4.15
C LYS A 146 -3.35 -13.16 2.86
N PHE A 147 -2.38 -14.07 2.87
CA PHE A 147 -2.10 -14.95 1.74
C PHE A 147 -3.36 -15.71 1.28
N GLN A 148 -4.15 -16.27 2.20
CA GLN A 148 -5.40 -16.95 1.85
C GLN A 148 -6.41 -16.04 1.13
N VAL A 149 -6.48 -14.75 1.47
CA VAL A 149 -7.34 -13.79 0.78
C VAL A 149 -6.82 -13.56 -0.65
N GLU A 150 -5.51 -13.35 -0.81
CA GLU A 150 -4.90 -13.16 -2.13
C GLU A 150 -5.09 -14.38 -3.05
N VAL A 151 -4.90 -15.60 -2.54
CA VAL A 151 -5.10 -16.83 -3.34
C VAL A 151 -6.54 -16.96 -3.85
N LEU A 152 -7.53 -16.58 -3.04
CA LEU A 152 -8.92 -16.53 -3.50
C LEU A 152 -9.12 -15.45 -4.57
N GLY A 153 -8.45 -14.31 -4.41
CA GLY A 153 -8.45 -13.21 -5.38
C GLY A 153 -7.83 -13.57 -6.73
N VAL A 154 -6.83 -14.46 -6.77
CA VAL A 154 -6.20 -14.90 -8.04
C VAL A 154 -7.22 -15.46 -9.02
N VAL A 155 -8.25 -16.18 -8.55
CA VAL A 155 -9.31 -16.73 -9.42
C VAL A 155 -10.11 -15.62 -10.11
N ALA A 156 -10.17 -14.42 -9.51
CA ALA A 156 -10.83 -13.25 -10.09
C ALA A 156 -9.92 -12.47 -11.06
N CYS A 157 -8.61 -12.69 -11.05
CA CYS A 157 -7.64 -11.98 -11.88
C CYS A 157 -7.27 -12.78 -13.13
N HIS A 158 -7.57 -12.22 -14.31
CA HIS A 158 -7.21 -12.84 -15.59
C HIS A 158 -6.16 -11.97 -16.30
N PRO A 159 -4.85 -12.28 -16.16
CA PRO A 159 -3.81 -11.55 -16.84
C PRO A 159 -3.86 -11.83 -18.35
N ARG A 160 -3.90 -10.77 -19.16
CA ARG A 160 -3.83 -10.82 -20.62
C ARG A 160 -2.53 -10.16 -21.08
N LYS A 161 -1.66 -10.91 -21.76
CA LYS A 161 -0.44 -10.37 -22.34
C LYS A 161 -0.77 -9.30 -23.39
N GLU A 162 -0.18 -8.11 -23.25
CA GLU A 162 -0.35 -6.99 -24.18
C GLU A 162 0.89 -6.75 -25.03
N LYS A 163 2.07 -6.85 -24.44
CA LYS A 163 3.35 -6.55 -25.08
C LYS A 163 4.43 -7.50 -24.62
N GLU A 164 5.38 -7.74 -25.49
CA GLU A 164 6.59 -8.51 -25.22
C GLU A 164 7.77 -7.80 -25.87
N ASP A 165 8.71 -7.39 -25.03
CA ASP A 165 10.02 -6.88 -25.40
C ASP A 165 11.06 -7.97 -25.08
N GLU A 166 12.32 -7.79 -25.51
CA GLU A 166 13.37 -8.82 -25.41
C GLU A 166 13.55 -9.39 -23.99
N ASN A 167 13.40 -8.55 -22.95
CA ASN A 167 13.57 -8.96 -21.54
C ASN A 167 12.35 -8.65 -20.64
N MET A 168 11.29 -8.03 -21.16
CA MET A 168 10.11 -7.67 -20.38
C MET A 168 8.81 -8.06 -21.06
N GLU A 169 7.88 -8.61 -20.28
CA GLU A 169 6.50 -8.86 -20.70
C GLU A 169 5.55 -7.93 -19.94
N THR A 170 4.57 -7.39 -20.64
CA THR A 170 3.52 -6.56 -20.02
C THR A 170 2.18 -7.27 -20.10
N PHE A 171 1.51 -7.38 -18.94
CA PHE A 171 0.19 -7.98 -18.79
C PHE A 171 -0.83 -6.94 -18.36
N ARG A 172 -2.01 -6.96 -18.98
CA ARG A 172 -3.21 -6.28 -18.46
C ARG A 172 -3.91 -7.22 -17.50
N VAL A 173 -4.10 -6.79 -16.25
CA VAL A 173 -4.88 -7.51 -15.24
C VAL A 173 -6.15 -6.71 -14.97
N GLN A 174 -7.31 -7.36 -15.12
CA GLN A 174 -8.59 -6.76 -14.81
C GLN A 174 -8.93 -6.92 -13.32
N ASP A 175 -9.34 -5.83 -12.69
CA ASP A 175 -9.96 -5.82 -11.37
C ASP A 175 -11.48 -5.87 -11.57
N CYS A 176 -12.03 -7.07 -11.34
CA CYS A 176 -13.46 -7.34 -11.53
C CYS A 176 -14.36 -6.62 -10.51
N GLU A 177 -13.83 -6.20 -9.35
CA GLU A 177 -14.62 -5.50 -8.33
C GLU A 177 -14.80 -4.02 -8.67
N LYS A 178 -13.78 -3.40 -9.27
CA LYS A 178 -13.76 -1.96 -9.57
C LYS A 178 -14.01 -1.60 -11.04
N ASP A 179 -14.27 -2.60 -11.88
CA ASP A 179 -14.36 -2.49 -13.34
C ASP A 179 -13.17 -1.69 -13.92
N ASP A 180 -11.97 -2.09 -13.49
CA ASP A 180 -10.73 -1.37 -13.75
C ASP A 180 -9.65 -2.32 -14.28
N TYR A 181 -8.56 -1.77 -14.80
CA TYR A 181 -7.41 -2.58 -15.18
C TYR A 181 -6.09 -1.95 -14.76
N PHE A 182 -5.12 -2.84 -14.55
CA PHE A 182 -3.75 -2.53 -14.18
C PHE A 182 -2.80 -3.13 -15.22
N LEU A 183 -1.70 -2.43 -15.49
CA LEU A 183 -0.61 -2.97 -16.30
C LEU A 183 0.49 -3.47 -15.36
N VAL A 184 0.88 -4.72 -15.52
CA VAL A 184 1.91 -5.38 -14.72
C VAL A 184 3.05 -5.76 -15.65
N THR A 185 4.25 -5.31 -15.33
CA THR A 185 5.46 -5.67 -16.06
C THR A 185 6.19 -6.80 -15.34
N TRP A 186 6.62 -7.80 -16.11
CA TRP A 186 7.40 -8.93 -15.63
C TRP A 186 8.72 -9.00 -16.38
N SER A 187 9.83 -9.00 -15.63
CA SER A 187 11.18 -9.09 -16.19
C SER A 187 11.66 -10.54 -16.16
N LYS A 188 12.04 -11.07 -17.34
CA LYS A 188 12.56 -12.44 -17.49
C LYS A 188 13.82 -12.67 -16.65
N SER A 189 14.68 -11.65 -16.56
CA SER A 189 15.89 -11.67 -15.73
C SER A 189 15.68 -11.73 -14.21
N LYS A 190 14.47 -11.49 -13.67
CA LYS A 190 14.16 -11.67 -12.23
C LYS A 190 13.86 -13.12 -11.85
N SER A 191 13.92 -14.06 -12.80
CA SER A 191 13.62 -15.48 -12.57
C SER A 191 14.78 -16.29 -11.99
N GLU A 192 15.95 -15.68 -11.76
CA GLU A 192 17.08 -16.30 -11.07
C GLU A 192 17.02 -15.99 -9.57
N LEU A 193 16.12 -16.65 -8.83
CA LEU A 193 16.16 -16.79 -7.37
C LEU A 193 15.36 -18.03 -6.95
#